data_AF-A0A928J5W2-F1
#
_entry.id   AF-A0A928J5W2-F1
#
_cell.length_a   1.000
_cell.length_b   1.000
_cell.length_c   1.000
_cell.angle_alpha   90.00
_cell.angle_beta   90.00
_cell.angle_gamma   90.00
#
_symmetry.space_group_name_H-M   'P 1'
#
loop_
_entity.id
_entity.type
_entity.pdbx_description
1 polymer ?
#
loop_
_entity_poly.entity_id
_entity_poly.type
_entity_poly.pdbx_seq_one_letter_code
_entity_poly.pdbx_strand_id
1 'polypeptide(L)' 'YINGLAAPSLTEALITGAIWAGICIVFDVLAWVIIKHPWSLTFKEFYIDYQPWITLIYIAIFAGPTIGYVITLI' A
#
# COMPACT_ATOMS: atom_id res chain seq x y z
N TYR A 1 -9.62 0.65 -14.85
CA TYR A 1 -8.31 1.30 -15.05
C TYR A 1 -7.35 0.39 -15.81
N ILE A 2 -7.03 -0.83 -15.33
CA ILE A 2 -6.11 -1.78 -16.02
C ILE A 2 -6.57 -2.12 -17.46
N ASN A 3 -7.88 -2.28 -17.71
CA ASN A 3 -8.43 -2.54 -19.05
C ASN A 3 -8.36 -1.35 -20.04
N GLY A 4 -7.86 -0.19 -19.62
CA GLY A 4 -7.71 1.01 -20.47
C GLY A 4 -6.29 1.21 -21.01
N LEU A 5 -5.33 0.38 -20.60
CA LEU A 5 -3.95 0.42 -21.10
C LEU A 5 -3.84 -0.39 -22.40
N ALA A 6 -3.20 0.19 -23.42
CA ALA A 6 -3.03 -0.44 -24.72
C ALA A 6 -2.20 -1.74 -24.69
N ALA A 7 -1.33 -1.88 -23.69
CA ALA A 7 -0.57 -3.08 -23.40
C ALA A 7 -0.18 -3.10 -21.90
N PRO A 8 -1.04 -3.62 -21.00
CA PRO A 8 -0.69 -3.72 -19.59
C PRO A 8 0.55 -4.61 -19.44
N SER A 9 1.53 -4.16 -18.64
CA SER A 9 2.77 -4.91 -18.36
C SER A 9 2.97 -5.21 -16.88
N LEU A 10 3.69 -6.30 -16.58
CA LEU A 10 4.06 -6.64 -15.21
C LEU A 10 4.84 -5.52 -14.53
N THR A 11 5.71 -4.84 -15.27
CA THR A 11 6.51 -3.71 -14.77
C THR A 11 5.61 -2.56 -14.33
N GLU A 12 4.60 -2.18 -15.12
CA GLU A 12 3.64 -1.14 -14.73
C GLU A 12 2.81 -1.54 -13.51
N ALA A 13 2.41 -2.81 -13.40
CA ALA A 13 1.68 -3.30 -12.24
C ALA A 13 2.52 -3.21 -10.96
N LEU A 14 3.79 -3.63 -11.01
CA LEU A 14 4.73 -3.53 -9.89
C LEU A 14 5.02 -2.08 -9.51
N ILE A 15 5.24 -1.20 -10.49
CA ILE A 15 5.46 0.24 -10.25
C ILE A 15 4.20 0.86 -9.62
N THR A 16 3.02 0.53 -10.14
CA THR A 16 1.75 1.02 -9.60
C THR A 16 1.58 0.57 -8.15
N GLY A 17 1.81 -0.70 -7.85
CA GLY A 17 1.78 -1.23 -6.48
C GLY A 17 2.78 -0.53 -5.55
N ALA A 18 4.00 -0.30 -6.02
CA ALA A 18 5.03 0.40 -5.24
C ALA A 18 4.65 1.86 -4.95
N ILE A 19 4.12 2.58 -5.94
CA ILE A 19 3.65 3.96 -5.77
C ILE A 19 2.51 4.00 -4.73
N TRP A 20 1.52 3.13 -4.87
CA TRP A 20 0.39 3.10 -3.93
C TRP A 20 0.82 2.73 -2.51
N ALA A 21 1.64 1.69 -2.35
CA ALA A 21 2.17 1.32 -1.04
C ALA A 21 2.98 2.47 -0.41
N GLY A 22 3.85 3.13 -1.18
CA GLY A 22 4.63 4.27 -0.72
C GLY A 22 3.76 5.45 -0.28
N ILE A 23 2.75 5.82 -1.08
CA ILE A 23 1.79 6.87 -0.72
C ILE A 23 1.08 6.52 0.58
N CYS A 24 0.54 5.30 0.70
CA CYS A 24 -0.16 4.87 1.91
C CYS A 24 0.75 4.89 3.15
N ILE A 25 1.98 4.40 3.05
CA ILE A 25 2.95 4.43 4.16
C ILE A 25 3.18 5.87 4.64
N VAL A 26 3.39 6.81 3.73
CA VAL A 26 3.62 8.22 4.09
C VAL A 26 2.37 8.83 4.75
N PHE A 27 1.20 8.62 4.16
CA PHE A 27 -0.05 9.14 4.70
C PHE A 27 -0.42 8.54 6.06
N ASP A 28 -0.14 7.25 6.28
CA ASP A 28 -0.42 6.62 7.57
C ASP A 28 0.45 7.21 8.68
N VAL A 29 1.73 7.48 8.42
CA VAL A 29 2.60 8.16 9.40
C VAL A 29 2.12 9.57 9.68
N LEU A 30 1.73 10.31 8.63
CA LEU A 30 1.19 11.66 8.80
C LEU A 30 -0.09 11.65 9.63
N ALA A 31 -1.05 10.80 9.27
CA ALA A 31 -2.38 10.75 9.88
C ALA A 31 -2.34 10.20 11.30
N TRP A 32 -1.66 9.06 11.51
CA TRP A 32 -1.72 8.32 12.78
C TRP A 32 -0.62 8.69 13.76
N VAL A 33 0.54 9.21 13.31
CA VAL A 33 1.69 9.48 14.21
C VAL A 33 1.94 10.98 14.40
N ILE A 34 1.97 11.73 13.30
CA ILE A 34 2.37 13.15 13.30
C ILE A 34 1.21 14.06 13.70
N ILE A 35 0.06 13.94 13.04
CA ILE A 35 -1.13 14.75 13.36
C ILE A 35 -1.71 14.25 14.69
N LYS A 36 -1.82 15.16 15.67
CA LYS A 36 -2.33 14.81 17.00
C LYS A 36 -3.86 14.86 17.02
N HIS A 37 -4.46 13.72 17.33
CA HIS A 37 -5.90 13.52 17.50
C HIS A 37 -6.11 12.42 18.56
N PRO A 38 -7.36 12.16 19.03
CA PRO A 38 -7.62 11.22 20.12
C PRO A 38 -7.12 9.78 19.91
N TRP A 39 -6.79 9.40 18.67
CA TRP A 39 -6.30 8.07 18.30
C TRP A 39 -4.88 8.09 17.73
N SER A 40 -4.12 9.18 17.95
CA SER A 40 -2.74 9.25 17.48
C SER A 40 -1.87 8.25 18.24
N LEU A 41 -1.03 7.53 17.51
CA LEU A 41 -0.08 6.55 17.99
C LEU A 41 1.33 7.15 18.09
N THR A 42 2.15 6.57 18.95
CA THR A 42 3.60 6.77 18.92
C THR A 42 4.25 5.94 17.83
N PHE A 43 5.49 6.28 17.44
CA PHE A 43 6.27 5.49 16.49
C PHE A 43 6.44 4.03 16.92
N LYS A 44 6.59 3.77 18.23
CA LYS A 44 6.68 2.40 18.76
C LYS A 44 5.36 1.66 18.57
N GLU A 45 4.25 2.29 18.96
CA GLU A 45 2.93 1.65 18.84
C GLU A 45 2.60 1.35 17.38
N PHE A 46 2.90 2.26 16.46
CA PHE A 46 2.61 2.10 15.04
C PHE A 46 3.53 1.07 14.35
N TYR A 47 4.84 1.11 14.57
CA TYR A 47 5.78 0.26 13.82
C TYR A 47 6.14 -1.07 14.49
N ILE A 48 6.02 -1.16 15.82
CA ILE A 48 6.39 -2.35 16.60
C ILE A 48 5.14 -3.04 17.12
N ASP A 49 4.30 -2.34 17.88
CA ASP A 49 3.19 -2.98 18.58
C ASP A 49 2.03 -3.34 17.61
N TYR A 50 1.91 -2.62 16.49
CA TYR A 50 0.92 -2.89 15.44
C TYR A 50 1.30 -4.02 14.47
N GLN A 51 2.51 -4.55 14.60
CA GLN A 51 2.92 -5.73 13.83
C GLN A 51 2.08 -6.95 14.25
N PRO A 52 1.77 -7.87 13.33
CA PRO A 52 2.17 -7.91 11.92
C PRO A 52 1.22 -7.14 10.98
N TRP A 53 0.12 -6.59 11.50
CA TRP A 53 -1.03 -6.14 10.72
C TRP A 53 -0.68 -5.04 9.73
N ILE A 54 0.10 -4.04 10.15
CA ILE A 54 0.49 -2.92 9.28
C ILE A 54 1.31 -3.40 8.07
N THR A 55 2.20 -4.36 8.28
CA THR A 55 3.01 -4.97 7.22
C THR A 55 2.13 -5.75 6.24
N LEU A 56 1.17 -6.52 6.74
CA LEU A 56 0.23 -7.26 5.89
C LEU A 56 -0.61 -6.33 5.01
N ILE A 57 -1.02 -5.19 5.55
CA ILE A 57 -1.76 -4.16 4.78
C ILE A 57 -0.88 -3.60 3.66
N TYR A 58 0.38 -3.23 3.93
CA TYR A 58 1.28 -2.73 2.89
C TYR A 58 1.58 -3.78 1.82
N ILE A 59 1.74 -5.04 2.21
CA ILE A 59 1.87 -6.15 1.25
C ILE A 59 0.61 -6.28 0.39
N ALA A 60 -0.58 -6.20 0.99
CA ALA A 60 -1.83 -6.29 0.25
C ALA A 60 -2.01 -5.13 -0.75
N ILE A 61 -1.66 -3.90 -0.35
CA ILE A 61 -1.70 -2.71 -1.22
C ILE A 61 -0.74 -2.89 -2.40
N PHE A 62 0.49 -3.34 -2.14
CA PHE A 62 1.47 -3.60 -3.19
C PHE A 62 1.04 -4.75 -4.13
N ALA A 63 0.51 -5.83 -3.55
CA ALA A 63 0.11 -7.03 -4.29
C ALA A 63 -1.15 -6.79 -5.14
N GLY A 64 -2.04 -5.87 -4.73
CA GLY A 64 -3.31 -5.61 -5.41
C GLY A 64 -3.17 -5.37 -6.93
N PRO A 65 -2.37 -4.39 -7.39
CA PRO A 65 -2.15 -4.17 -8.82
C PRO A 65 -1.51 -5.36 -9.54
N THR A 66 -0.59 -6.07 -8.88
CA THR A 66 0.10 -7.24 -9.44
C THR A 66 -0.87 -8.41 -9.62
N ILE A 67 -1.69 -8.71 -8.62
CA ILE A 67 -2.73 -9.74 -8.68
C ILE A 67 -3.78 -9.36 -9.73
N GLY A 68 -4.19 -8.08 -9.78
CA GLY A 68 -5.10 -7.57 -10.80
C GLY A 68 -4.56 -7.79 -12.22
N TYR A 69 -3.27 -7.52 -12.45
CA TYR A 69 -2.60 -7.80 -13.71
C TYR A 69 -2.59 -9.30 -14.05
N VAL A 70 -2.24 -10.17 -13.09
CA VAL A 70 -2.26 -11.63 -13.31
C VAL A 70 -3.66 -12.12 -13.67
N ILE A 71 -4.72 -11.60 -13.02
CA ILE A 71 -6.11 -11.95 -13.35
C ILE A 71 -6.46 -11.52 -14.77
N THR A 72 -5.96 -10.39 -15.26
CA THR A 72 -6.21 -9.96 -16.65
C THR A 72 -5.48 -10.78 -17.72
N LEU A 73 -4.53 -11.63 -17.34
CA LEU A 73 -3.81 -12.54 -18.25
C LEU A 73 -4.48 -13.92 -18.41
N ILE A 74 -5.47 -14.23 -17.58
CA ILE A 74 -6.24 -15.49 -17.59
C ILE A 74 -7.55 -15.27 -18.36
#